data_AF-A0A966WB43-F1
#
_entry.id   AF-A0A966WB43-F1
#
_cell.length_a   1.000
_cell.length_b   1.000
_cell.length_c   1.000
_cell.angle_alpha   90.00
_cell.angle_beta   90.00
_cell.angle_gamma   90.00
#
_symmetry.space_group_name_H-M   'P 1'
#
loop_
_entity.id
_entity.type
_entity.pdbx_description
1 polymer ?
#
loop_
_entity_poly.entity_id
_entity_poly.type
_entity_poly.pdbx_seq_one_letter_code
_entity_poly.pdbx_strand_id
1 'polypeptide(L)' 'SAIHFVVFIENRDGRRRVASICEVVDTDGNNIISNEIVSRTGNQRTRWPFPLRTSTRQLLEQHGFRTDHAVMVTA' A
#
# COMPACT_ATOMS: atom_id res chain seq x y z
N SER A 1 -13.88 13.45 2.46
CA SER A 1 -12.69 12.66 2.83
C SER A 1 -12.13 12.05 1.57
N ALA A 2 -10.87 12.30 1.23
CA ALA A 2 -10.21 11.69 0.08
C ALA A 2 -9.18 10.67 0.60
N ILE A 3 -9.15 9.48 0.01
CA ILE A 3 -8.07 8.53 0.25
C ILE A 3 -6.92 8.91 -0.68
N HIS A 4 -5.74 9.11 -0.12
CA HIS A 4 -4.54 9.40 -0.89
C HIS A 4 -3.59 8.20 -0.83
N PHE A 5 -3.28 7.65 -2.00
CA PHE A 5 -2.22 6.66 -2.16
C PHE A 5 -1.07 7.26 -2.96
N VAL A 6 0.15 6.97 -2.52
CA VAL A 6 1.36 7.18 -3.32
C VAL A 6 1.75 5.85 -3.93
N VAL A 7 1.85 5.79 -5.25
CA VAL A 7 2.23 4.58 -5.99
C VAL A 7 3.63 4.78 -6.55
N PHE A 8 4.61 4.06 -6.02
CA PHE A 8 5.97 4.09 -6.52
C PHE A 8 6.14 3.07 -7.65
N ILE A 9 6.54 3.57 -8.83
CA ILE A 9 6.80 2.76 -10.03
C ILE A 9 8.30 2.75 -10.30
N GLU A 10 8.88 1.57 -10.39
CA GLU A 10 10.27 1.38 -10.81
C GLU A 10 10.33 0.82 -12.24
N ASN A 11 11.46 1.08 -12.92
CA ASN A 11 11.84 0.38 -14.14
C ASN A 11 12.83 -0.72 -13.79
N ARG A 12 12.48 -1.98 -14.07
CA ARG A 12 13.39 -3.11 -13.90
C ARG A 12 13.23 -4.06 -15.07
N ASP A 13 14.36 -4.55 -15.61
CA ASP A 13 14.40 -5.45 -16.76
C ASP A 13 13.59 -4.92 -17.96
N GLY A 14 13.65 -3.60 -18.18
CA GLY A 14 12.91 -2.90 -19.25
C GLY A 14 11.40 -2.80 -19.02
N ARG A 15 10.88 -3.17 -17.84
CA ARG A 15 9.44 -3.15 -17.52
C ARG A 15 9.15 -2.20 -16.36
N ARG A 16 8.08 -1.42 -16.51
CA ARG A 16 7.49 -0.62 -15.43
C ARG A 16 6.70 -1.52 -14.50
N ARG A 17 6.94 -1.40 -13.20
CA ARG A 17 6.23 -2.19 -12.19
C ARG A 17 6.06 -1.42 -10.89
N VAL A 18 4.91 -1.60 -10.24
CA VAL A 18 4.66 -1.02 -8.90
C VAL A 18 5.60 -1.68 -7.92
N ALA A 19 6.46 -0.91 -7.28
CA ALA A 19 7.43 -1.39 -6.29
C ALA A 19 6.97 -1.13 -4.86
N SER A 20 6.18 -0.09 -4.65
CA SER A 20 5.59 0.22 -3.34
C SER A 20 4.27 0.97 -3.50
N ILE A 21 3.36 0.79 -2.55
CA ILE A 21 2.16 1.60 -2.36
C ILE A 21 2.14 2.07 -0.91
N CYS A 22 2.02 3.37 -0.71
CA CYS A 22 1.87 3.97 0.61
C CYS A 22 0.47 4.59 0.76
N GLU A 23 -0.20 4.27 1.86
CA GLU A 23 -1.39 4.99 2.33
C GLU A 23 -0.94 6.27 3.03
N VAL A 24 -1.36 7.44 2.55
CA VAL A 24 -1.14 8.70 3.26
C VAL A 24 -2.14 8.78 4.40
N VAL A 25 -1.64 8.91 5.62
CA VAL A 25 -2.46 8.87 6.82
C VAL A 25 -2.60 10.22 7.49
N ASP A 26 -1.62 11.10 7.32
CA ASP A 26 -1.60 12.44 7.90
C ASP A 26 -0.53 13.34 7.24
N THR A 27 -0.43 14.58 7.70
CA THR A 27 0.62 15.54 7.36
C THR A 27 1.10 16.27 8.61
N ASP A 28 2.41 16.45 8.73
CA ASP A 28 3.04 17.28 9.77
C ASP A 28 3.81 18.43 9.11
N GLY A 29 3.19 19.61 9.08
CA GLY A 29 3.68 20.77 8.33
C GLY A 29 3.82 20.45 6.85
N ASN A 30 5.07 20.48 6.34
CA ASN A 30 5.38 20.16 4.95
C ASN A 30 5.70 18.66 4.73
N ASN A 31 5.63 17.85 5.79
CA ASN A 31 5.94 16.43 5.73
C ASN A 31 4.68 15.59 5.56
N ILE A 32 4.73 14.61 4.66
CA ILE A 32 3.67 13.62 4.50
C ILE A 32 3.95 12.44 5.43
N ILE A 33 2.96 12.06 6.23
CA ILE A 33 3.01 10.85 7.06
C ILE A 33 2.25 9.75 6.30
N SER A 34 2.93 8.64 6.05
CA SER A 34 2.36 7.53 5.26
C SER A 34 2.80 6.17 5.78
N ASN A 35 1.94 5.18 5.59
CA ASN A 35 2.22 3.77 5.88
C ASN A 35 2.45 3.03 4.56
N GLU A 36 3.56 2.32 4.43
CA GLU A 36 3.75 1.40 3.29
C GLU A 36 2.82 0.20 3.46
N ILE A 37 1.84 0.06 2.56
CA ILE A 37 0.83 -1.01 2.62
C ILE A 37 1.16 -2.14 1.66
N VAL A 38 1.95 -1.87 0.63
CA VAL A 38 2.45 -2.86 -0.33
C VAL A 38 3.92 -2.59 -0.59
N SER A 39 4.75 -3.63 -0.53
CA SER A 39 6.16 -3.52 -0.89
C SER A 39 6.62 -4.70 -1.75
N ARG A 40 7.50 -4.42 -2.72
CA ARG A 40 8.18 -5.43 -3.52
C ARG A 40 9.65 -5.06 -3.72
N THR A 41 10.53 -5.80 -3.06
CA THR A 41 11.98 -5.62 -3.19
C THR A 41 12.54 -6.52 -4.30
N GLY A 42 13.01 -5.94 -5.40
CA GLY A 42 13.59 -6.71 -6.49
C GLY A 42 12.63 -7.77 -7.03
N ASN A 43 13.09 -9.01 -7.21
CA ASN A 43 12.25 -10.10 -7.74
C ASN A 43 11.58 -10.93 -6.64
N GLN A 44 11.53 -10.42 -5.41
CA GLN A 44 10.84 -11.09 -4.31
C GLN A 44 9.32 -10.97 -4.44
N ARG A 45 8.61 -11.81 -3.68
CA ARG A 45 7.15 -11.75 -3.60
C ARG A 45 6.69 -10.41 -3.02
N THR A 46 5.56 -9.93 -3.53
CA THR A 46 4.85 -8.78 -2.97
C THR A 46 4.49 -9.04 -1.51
N ARG A 47 4.78 -8.07 -0.64
CA ARG A 47 4.47 -8.09 0.78
C ARG A 47 3.43 -7.02 1.11
N TRP A 48 2.70 -7.26 2.19
CA TRP A 48 1.72 -6.34 2.77
C TRP A 48 2.13 -6.04 4.21
N PRO A 49 3.14 -5.18 4.40
CA PRO A 49 3.79 -5.05 5.71
C PRO A 49 2.92 -4.36 6.76
N PHE A 50 1.98 -3.50 6.33
CA PHE A 50 1.04 -2.83 7.23
C PHE A 50 -0.41 -2.97 6.74
N PRO A 51 -1.36 -3.19 7.66
CA PRO A 51 -2.77 -3.16 7.30
C PRO A 51 -3.21 -1.75 6.92
N LEU A 52 -4.16 -1.66 6.00
CA LEU A 52 -4.89 -0.43 5.70
C LEU A 52 -5.57 0.11 6.97
N ARG A 53 -5.69 1.44 7.10
CA ARG A 53 -6.61 2.02 8.09
C ARG A 53 -8.02 1.47 7.89
N THR A 54 -8.72 1.25 9.00
CA THR A 54 -10.09 0.70 8.99
C THR A 54 -11.03 1.46 8.06
N SER A 55 -10.99 2.79 8.08
CA SER A 55 -11.84 3.63 7.23
C SER A 55 -11.55 3.44 5.74
N THR A 56 -10.28 3.32 5.37
CA THR A 56 -9.84 3.11 3.99
C THR A 56 -10.24 1.72 3.51
N ARG A 57 -9.98 0.70 4.32
CA ARG A 57 -10.41 -0.67 4.04
C ARG A 57 -11.92 -0.75 3.81
N GLN A 58 -12.72 -0.19 4.71
CA GLN A 58 -14.19 -0.18 4.59
C GLN A 58 -14.66 0.54 3.32
N LEU A 59 -14.06 1.69 2.99
CA LEU A 59 -14.43 2.44 1.79
C LEU A 59 -14.06 1.67 0.51
N LEU A 60 -12.91 1.01 0.48
CA LEU A 60 -12.51 0.15 -0.64
C LEU A 60 -13.44 -1.07 -0.75
N GLU A 61 -13.82 -1.69 0.37
CA GLU A 61 -14.74 -2.83 0.42
C GLU A 61 -16.14 -2.49 -0.12
N GLN A 62 -16.65 -1.29 0.18
CA GLN A 62 -17.89 -0.77 -0.41
C GLN A 62 -17.82 -0.67 -1.94
N HIS A 63 -16.62 -0.55 -2.50
CA HIS A 63 -16.36 -0.47 -3.93
C HIS A 63 -15.79 -1.78 -4.52
N GLY A 64 -15.92 -2.90 -3.80
CA GLY A 64 -15.60 -4.23 -4.31
C GLY A 64 -14.17 -4.72 -4.06
N PHE A 65 -13.35 -3.98 -3.31
CA PHE A 65 -12.08 -4.50 -2.82
C PHE A 65 -12.34 -5.63 -1.82
N ARG A 66 -11.69 -6.77 -2.00
CA ARG A 66 -11.75 -7.90 -1.07
C ARG A 66 -10.36 -8.17 -0.54
N THR A 67 -10.21 -8.10 0.77
CA THR A 67 -8.94 -8.44 1.43
C THR A 67 -8.83 -9.97 1.52
N ASP A 68 -8.43 -10.61 0.43
CA ASP A 68 -8.12 -12.07 0.41
C ASP A 68 -6.69 -12.36 0.91
N HIS A 69 -5.94 -11.30 1.22
CA HIS A 69 -4.63 -11.40 1.86
C HIS A 69 -4.85 -11.72 3.33
N ALA A 70 -5.09 -13.00 3.60
CA ALA A 70 -4.93 -13.59 4.92
C ALA A 70 -3.64 -13.03 5.54
N VAL A 71 -3.81 -12.47 6.73
CA VAL A 71 -2.77 -12.06 7.65
C VAL A 71 -1.75 -13.20 7.77
N MET A 72 -0.70 -13.18 6.95
CA MET A 72 0.49 -13.99 7.19
C MET A 72 1.33 -13.23 8.20
N VAL A 73 0.87 -13.26 9.46
CA VAL A 73 1.75 -13.05 10.61
C VAL A 73 2.70 -14.24 10.58
N THR A 74 3.91 -14.03 10.05
CA THR A 74 5.03 -14.89 10.43
C THR A 74 5.28 -14.65 11.91
N ALA A 75 5.00 -15.69 12.71
CA ALA A 75 5.44 -15.83 14.08
C ALA A 75 6.98 -15.77 14.18
#